data_AF-A0A925DRY4-F1
#
_entry.id   AF-A0A925DRY4-F1
#
_cell.length_a   1.000
_cell.length_b   1.000
_cell.length_c   1.000
_cell.angle_alpha   90.00
_cell.angle_beta   90.00
_cell.angle_gamma   90.00
#
_symmetry.space_group_name_H-M   'P 1'
#
loop_
_entity.id
_entity.type
_entity.pdbx_description
1 polymer ?
#
loop_
_entity_poly.entity_id
_entity_poly.type
_entity_poly.pdbx_seq_one_letter_code
_entity_poly.pdbx_strand_id
1 'polypeptide(L)'
;MTHIKISVRVAMLLCFFIFSKKEIKAQDVDYKAYTLFVYNFMKYVEWPPANSSGDFIVGVLGESQILKELQGLAATKKIKGRNIIIKKINTA
;
A
#
# COMPACT_ATOMS: atom_id res chain seq x y z
N MET A 1 -27.57 14.41 -46.41
CA MET A 1 -27.42 13.28 -45.46
C MET A 1 -26.00 12.70 -45.39
N THR A 2 -25.08 13.06 -46.30
CA THR A 2 -23.66 12.63 -46.31
C THR A 2 -22.76 13.43 -45.36
N HIS A 3 -22.97 14.75 -45.24
CA HIS A 3 -22.20 15.62 -44.35
C HIS A 3 -22.34 15.26 -42.86
N ILE A 4 -23.56 14.94 -42.39
CA ILE A 4 -23.80 14.47 -41.02
C ILE A 4 -23.06 13.17 -40.70
N LYS A 5 -22.99 12.23 -41.65
CA LYS A 5 -22.28 10.95 -41.46
C LYS A 5 -20.77 11.14 -41.35
N ILE A 6 -20.21 12.14 -42.05
CA ILE A 6 -18.80 12.50 -41.97
C ILE A 6 -18.49 13.17 -40.63
N SER A 7 -19.34 14.11 -40.18
CA SER A 7 -19.18 14.76 -38.87
C SER A 7 -19.22 13.77 -37.71
N VAL A 8 -20.11 12.77 -37.77
CA VAL A 8 -20.19 11.70 -36.75
C VAL A 8 -18.94 10.82 -36.75
N ARG A 9 -18.40 10.47 -37.93
CA ARG A 9 -17.16 9.68 -38.04
C ARG A 9 -15.94 10.45 -37.51
N VAL A 10 -15.86 11.75 -37.79
CA VAL A 10 -14.80 12.63 -37.28
C VAL A 10 -14.92 12.79 -35.76
N ALA A 11 -16.14 12.98 -35.23
CA ALA A 11 -16.38 13.05 -33.80
C ALA A 11 -16.01 11.75 -33.09
N MET A 12 -16.32 10.59 -33.68
CA MET A 12 -15.97 9.28 -33.13
C MET A 12 -14.45 9.04 -33.11
N LEU A 13 -13.71 9.48 -34.14
CA LEU A 13 -12.25 9.46 -34.17
C LEU A 13 -11.62 10.41 -33.14
N LEU A 14 -12.21 11.59 -32.94
CA LEU A 14 -11.77 12.56 -31.93
C LEU A 14 -11.99 12.05 -30.50
N CYS A 15 -13.12 11.39 -30.23
CA CYS A 15 -13.39 10.76 -28.93
C CYS A 15 -12.39 9.65 -28.60
N PHE A 16 -11.92 8.91 -29.61
CA PHE A 16 -10.94 7.84 -29.41
C PHE A 16 -9.55 8.38 -29.02
N PHE A 17 -9.16 9.55 -29.55
CA PHE A 17 -7.86 10.17 -29.24
C PHE A 17 -7.77 10.72 -27.81
N ILE A 18 -8.90 11.03 -27.17
CA ILE A 18 -8.95 11.56 -25.79
C ILE A 18 -8.72 10.44 -24.75
N PHE A 19 -8.92 9.17 -25.11
CA PHE A 19 -8.79 8.04 -24.18
C PHE A 19 -7.36 7.48 -24.03
N SER A 20 -6.38 7.94 -24.82
CA SER A 20 -5.06 7.30 -24.92
C SER A 20 -4.05 7.65 -23.81
N LYS A 21 -4.45 8.30 -22.72
CA LYS A 21 -3.53 8.63 -21.60
C LYS A 21 -4.02 8.14 -20.25
N LYS A 22 -4.08 6.82 -20.07
CA LYS A 22 -4.01 6.22 -18.73
C LYS A 22 -2.69 5.45 -18.65
N GLU A 23 -1.73 5.98 -17.89
CA GLU A 23 -0.54 5.22 -17.52
C GLU A 23 -0.99 4.08 -16.59
N ILE A 24 -1.01 2.85 -17.10
CA ILE A 24 -1.28 1.66 -16.31
C ILE A 24 0.04 1.28 -15.61
N LYS A 25 0.25 1.79 -14.40
CA LYS A 25 1.40 1.46 -13.55
C LYS A 25 1.19 0.08 -12.91
N ALA A 26 1.44 -0.99 -13.65
CA ALA A 26 1.29 -2.36 -13.16
C ALA A 26 2.49 -2.89 -12.35
N GLN A 27 3.60 -2.15 -12.31
CA GLN A 27 4.89 -2.60 -11.75
C GLN A 27 5.38 -1.76 -10.56
N ASP A 28 4.58 -0.84 -10.04
CA ASP A 28 5.00 -0.09 -8.85
C ASP A 28 4.80 -0.93 -7.58
N VAL A 29 5.83 -0.95 -6.73
CA VAL A 29 5.77 -1.56 -5.42
C VAL A 29 4.92 -0.68 -4.50
N ASP A 30 3.75 -1.17 -4.09
CA ASP A 30 2.87 -0.46 -3.16
C ASP A 30 3.22 -0.82 -1.70
N TYR A 31 4.12 -0.04 -1.11
CA TYR A 31 4.50 -0.19 0.29
C TYR A 31 3.36 0.05 1.28
N LYS A 32 2.29 0.77 0.89
CA LYS A 32 1.10 0.95 1.74
C LYS A 32 0.30 -0.34 1.78
N ALA A 33 0.09 -0.97 0.63
CA ALA A 33 -0.55 -2.29 0.56
C ALA A 33 0.24 -3.32 1.38
N TYR A 34 1.56 -3.34 1.28
CA TYR A 34 2.41 -4.25 2.06
C TYR A 34 2.31 -3.96 3.56
N THR A 35 2.32 -2.69 3.95
CA THR A 35 2.15 -2.28 5.35
C THR A 35 0.81 -2.74 5.93
N LEU A 36 -0.28 -2.61 5.16
CA LEU A 36 -1.61 -3.10 5.56
C LEU A 36 -1.65 -4.63 5.65
N PHE A 37 -0.99 -5.34 4.74
CA PHE A 37 -0.87 -6.79 4.79
C PHE A 37 -0.18 -7.23 6.08
N VAL A 38 0.99 -6.66 6.40
CA VAL A 38 1.71 -6.98 7.64
C VAL A 38 0.85 -6.63 8.86
N TYR A 39 0.18 -5.48 8.89
CA TYR A 39 -0.71 -5.11 10.00
C TYR A 39 -1.85 -6.10 10.20
N ASN A 40 -2.49 -6.56 9.12
CA ASN A 40 -3.54 -7.56 9.22
C ASN A 40 -2.99 -8.91 9.71
N PHE A 41 -1.80 -9.31 9.27
CA PHE A 41 -1.12 -10.49 9.81
C PHE A 41 -0.89 -10.35 11.32
N MET A 42 -0.33 -9.23 11.79
CA MET A 42 -0.04 -8.98 13.22
C MET A 42 -1.26 -9.15 14.13
N LYS A 43 -2.47 -8.83 13.65
CA LYS A 43 -3.71 -8.96 14.45
C LYS A 43 -4.01 -10.38 14.88
N TYR A 44 -3.60 -11.36 14.09
CA TYR A 44 -3.88 -12.77 14.31
C TYR A 44 -2.73 -13.52 14.97
N VAL A 45 -1.60 -12.86 15.23
CA VAL A 45 -0.49 -13.48 15.94
C VAL A 45 -0.73 -13.43 17.45
N GLU A 46 -0.44 -14.54 18.12
CA GLU A 46 -0.54 -14.69 19.58
C GLU A 46 0.80 -15.09 20.17
N TRP A 47 1.23 -14.30 21.15
CA TRP A 47 2.39 -14.61 21.96
C TRP A 47 1.94 -15.39 23.18
N PRO A 48 2.82 -16.24 23.75
CA PRO A 48 2.59 -16.82 25.06
C PRO A 48 2.25 -15.72 26.09
N PRO A 49 1.38 -16.00 27.09
CA PRO A 49 0.94 -14.99 28.05
C PRO A 49 2.08 -14.26 28.78
N ALA A 50 3.19 -14.95 29.03
CA ALA A 50 4.39 -14.37 29.64
C ALA A 50 5.04 -13.26 28.79
N ASN A 51 4.77 -13.23 27.48
CA ASN A 51 5.35 -12.32 26.50
C ASN A 51 4.29 -11.45 25.79
N SER A 52 3.04 -11.52 26.25
CA SER A 52 1.93 -10.76 25.67
C SER A 52 1.72 -9.38 26.32
N SER A 53 2.58 -8.98 27.26
CA SER A 53 2.57 -7.66 27.90
C SER A 53 3.53 -6.67 27.21
N GLY A 54 3.28 -5.37 27.36
CA GLY A 54 4.11 -4.30 26.81
C GLY A 54 3.89 -4.03 25.31
N ASP A 55 4.89 -3.44 24.66
CA ASP A 55 4.82 -3.03 23.24
C ASP A 55 4.97 -4.22 22.27
N PHE A 56 4.34 -4.11 21.11
CA PHE A 56 4.46 -5.05 20.00
C PHE A 56 5.60 -4.57 19.07
N ILE A 57 6.75 -5.23 19.14
CA ILE A 57 7.95 -4.79 18.42
C ILE A 57 8.07 -5.52 17.09
N VAL A 58 8.21 -4.77 15.99
CA VAL A 58 8.45 -5.28 14.64
C VAL A 58 9.86 -4.84 14.20
N GLY A 59 10.71 -5.82 13.93
CA GLY A 59 12.02 -5.60 13.32
C GLY A 59 11.91 -5.55 11.79
N VAL A 60 12.51 -4.54 11.17
CA VAL A 60 12.70 -4.47 9.71
C VAL A 60 14.19 -4.58 9.43
N LEU A 61 14.60 -5.69 8.81
CA LEU A 61 15.98 -5.93 8.45
C LEU A 61 16.33 -5.23 7.13
N GLY A 62 17.41 -4.45 7.12
CA GLY A 62 17.92 -3.75 5.94
C GLY A 62 17.23 -2.40 5.64
N GLU A 63 17.55 -1.85 4.47
CA GLU A 63 16.96 -0.60 3.96
C GLU A 63 15.72 -0.90 3.12
N SER A 64 14.59 -0.29 3.47
CA SER A 64 13.36 -0.40 2.68
C SER A 64 12.44 0.79 2.93
N GLN A 65 11.77 1.26 1.87
CA GLN A 65 10.79 2.35 1.97
C GLN A 65 9.59 1.98 2.86
N ILE A 66 9.35 0.67 3.09
CA ILE A 66 8.31 0.18 4.00
C ILE A 66 8.48 0.67 5.44
N LEU A 67 9.71 1.03 5.86
CA LEU A 67 9.98 1.56 7.19
C LEU A 67 9.11 2.79 7.49
N LYS A 68 9.03 3.72 6.53
CA LYS A 68 8.27 4.96 6.68
C LYS A 68 6.77 4.69 6.79
N GLU A 69 6.26 3.80 5.95
CA GLU A 69 4.84 3.43 5.95
C GLU A 69 4.45 2.69 7.25
N LEU A 70 5.28 1.74 7.69
CA LEU A 70 5.09 1.04 8.97
C LEU A 70 5.16 2.00 10.17
N GLN A 71 6.09 2.96 10.17
CA GLN A 71 6.18 3.98 11.23
C GLN A 71 4.93 4.85 11.26
N GLY A 72 4.42 5.27 10.11
CA GLY A 72 3.17 6.04 10.02
C GLY A 72 1.96 5.25 10.53
N LEU A 73 1.86 3.96 10.19
CA LEU A 73 0.81 3.10 10.72
C LEU A 73 0.94 2.92 12.24
N ALA A 74 2.15 2.67 12.74
CA ALA A 74 2.43 2.45 14.16
C ALA A 74 2.08 3.65 15.04
N ALA A 75 2.15 4.88 14.50
CA ALA A 75 1.76 6.09 15.22
C ALA A 75 0.24 6.19 15.50
N THR A 76 -0.58 5.46 14.74
CA THR A 76 -2.06 5.59 14.81
C THR A 76 -2.78 4.31 15.18
N LYS A 77 -2.12 3.15 15.07
CA LYS A 77 -2.71 1.83 15.32
C LYS A 77 -2.06 1.13 16.49
N LYS A 78 -2.84 0.21 17.08
CA LYS A 78 -2.41 -0.69 18.15
C LYS A 78 -2.79 -2.13 17.78
N ILE A 79 -2.05 -3.09 18.32
CA ILE A 79 -2.38 -4.52 18.19
C ILE A 79 -2.80 -5.05 19.56
N LYS A 80 -4.04 -5.49 19.69
CA LYS A 80 -4.59 -6.04 20.96
C LYS A 80 -4.31 -5.13 22.17
N GLY A 81 -4.43 -3.81 21.98
CA GLY A 81 -4.17 -2.78 23.01
C GLY A 81 -2.70 -2.37 23.18
N ARG A 82 -1.75 -3.06 22.55
CA ARG A 82 -0.30 -2.80 22.62
C ARG A 82 0.11 -1.76 21.57
N ASN A 83 1.03 -0.85 21.93
CA ASN A 83 1.63 0.05 20.94
C ASN A 83 2.50 -0.74 19.97
N ILE A 84 2.60 -0.29 18.72
CA ILE A 84 3.46 -0.91 17.72
C ILE A 84 4.77 -0.13 17.67
N ILE A 85 5.91 -0.81 17.76
CA ILE A 85 7.24 -0.19 17.70
C ILE A 85 8.01 -0.78 16.52
N ILE A 86 8.40 0.08 15.58
CA ILE A 86 9.17 -0.33 14.39
C ILE A 86 10.66 -0.08 14.64
N LYS A 87 11.47 -1.14 14.59
CA LYS A 87 12.92 -1.06 14.73
C LYS A 87 13.59 -1.48 13.43
N LYS A 88 14.41 -0.59 12.88
CA LYS A 88 15.32 -0.96 11.80
C LYS A 88 16.49 -1.76 12.37
N ILE A 89 16.85 -2.85 11.69
CA ILE A 89 17.93 -3.75 12.06
C ILE A 89 18.87 -3.83 10.85
N ASN A 90 20.18 -3.65 11.07
CA ASN A 90 21.17 -3.62 9.97
C ASN A 90 21.88 -4.97 9.76
N THR A 91 21.85 -5.85 10.76
CA THR A 91 22.55 -7.14 10.74
C THR A 91 21.67 -8.19 11.44
N ALA A 92 21.61 -9.40 10.86
CA ALA A 92 20.87 -10.53 11.42
C ALA A 92 21.62 -11.17 12.60
#